data_AF-A0A662TQN0-F1
#
_entry.id   AF-A0A662TQN0-F1
#
_cell.length_a   1.000
_cell.length_b   1.000
_cell.length_c   1.000
_cell.angle_alpha   90.00
_cell.angle_beta   90.00
_cell.angle_gamma   90.00
#
_symmetry.space_group_name_H-M   'P 1'
#
loop_
_entity.id
_entity.type
_entity.pdbx_description
1 polymer ?
#
loop_
_entity_poly.entity_id
_entity_poly.type
_entity_poly.pdbx_seq_one_letter_code
_entity_poly.pdbx_strand_id
1 'polypeptide(L)'
;MSRRDIFTIVFLTIVAVFFVFSALMMRSFGPSADPDDTDYFDAPMDDYIINNTQSETGANNGVTSVVFDYRGFDTLGEATVLFTAVAGVVLVFRRLKK
;
A
#
# COMPACT_ATOMS: atom_id res chain seq x y z
N MET A 1 3.33 16.58 31.95
CA MET A 1 3.23 16.41 30.48
C MET A 1 2.21 17.39 29.93
N SER A 2 2.53 18.09 28.85
CA SER A 2 1.58 18.99 28.19
C SER A 2 0.52 18.18 27.42
N ARG A 3 -0.64 18.77 27.11
CA ARG A 3 -1.68 18.12 26.29
C ARG A 3 -1.15 17.68 24.91
N ARG A 4 -0.18 18.43 24.36
CA ARG A 4 0.49 18.09 23.09
C ARG A 4 1.35 16.83 23.25
N ASP A 5 2.09 16.73 24.34
CA ASP A 5 2.93 15.56 24.61
C ASP A 5 2.08 14.31 24.77
N ILE A 6 0.93 14.42 25.45
CA ILE A 6 -0.01 13.29 25.65
C ILE A 6 -0.53 12.83 24.28
N PHE A 7 -0.97 13.76 23.45
CA PHE A 7 -1.44 13.45 22.11
C PHE A 7 -0.35 12.78 21.26
N THR A 8 0.86 13.33 21.25
CA THR A 8 1.99 12.76 20.50
C THR A 8 2.32 11.35 20.96
N ILE A 9 2.40 11.10 22.27
CA ILE A 9 2.70 9.76 22.79
C ILE A 9 1.59 8.77 22.42
N VAL A 10 0.32 9.15 22.55
CA VAL A 10 -0.81 8.29 22.17
C VAL A 10 -0.76 7.96 20.68
N PHE A 11 -0.57 8.98 19.83
CA PHE A 11 -0.48 8.78 18.38
C PHE A 11 0.68 7.84 18.00
N LEU A 12 1.88 8.10 18.52
CA LEU A 12 3.05 7.26 18.26
C LEU A 12 2.86 5.83 18.80
N THR A 13 2.20 5.67 19.94
CA THR A 13 1.90 4.34 20.50
C THR A 13 0.95 3.58 19.58
N ILE A 14 -0.11 4.21 19.07
CA ILE A 14 -1.04 3.59 18.11
C ILE A 14 -0.30 3.16 16.85
N VAL A 15 0.52 4.04 16.27
CA VAL A 15 1.31 3.75 15.07
C VAL A 15 2.30 2.61 15.32
N ALA A 16 3.00 2.61 16.45
CA ALA A 16 3.94 1.55 16.81
C ALA A 16 3.24 0.21 17.00
N VAL A 17 2.10 0.18 17.71
CA VAL A 17 1.30 -1.04 17.88
C VAL A 17 0.81 -1.56 16.53
N PHE A 18 0.33 -0.70 15.64
CA PHE A 18 -0.08 -1.08 14.29
C PHE A 18 1.07 -1.73 13.51
N PHE A 19 2.28 -1.15 13.55
CA PHE A 19 3.43 -1.71 12.85
C PHE A 19 3.91 -3.03 13.44
N VAL A 20 3.99 -3.14 14.77
CA VAL A 20 4.37 -4.40 15.44
C VAL A 20 3.34 -5.48 15.14
N PHE A 21 2.05 -5.17 15.24
CA PHE A 21 0.99 -6.12 14.91
C PHE A 21 1.06 -6.56 13.44
N SER A 22 1.23 -5.62 12.51
CA SER A 22 1.37 -5.93 11.08
C SER A 22 2.59 -6.80 10.80
N ALA A 23 3.72 -6.53 11.44
CA ALA A 23 4.95 -7.32 11.30
C ALA A 23 4.78 -8.74 11.84
N LEU A 24 4.05 -8.93 12.95
CA LEU A 24 3.77 -10.25 13.52
C LEU A 24 2.75 -11.04 12.69
N MET A 25 1.82 -10.38 12.02
CA MET A 25 0.80 -11.00 11.17
C MET A 25 1.26 -11.22 9.72
N MET A 26 2.41 -10.67 9.34
CA MET A 26 2.96 -10.82 8.01
C MET A 26 3.40 -12.27 7.80
N ARG A 27 2.98 -12.88 6.68
CA ARG A 27 3.50 -14.20 6.28
C ARG A 27 5.00 -14.08 5.98
N SER A 28 5.71 -15.20 6.06
CA SER A 28 7.10 -15.26 5.61
C SER A 28 7.21 -14.84 4.14
N PHE A 29 8.23 -14.05 3.83
CA PHE A 29 8.55 -13.74 2.44
C PHE A 29 9.31 -14.88 1.78
N GLY A 30 8.92 -15.21 0.56
CA GLY A 30 9.55 -16.28 -0.21
C GLY A 30 9.16 -17.66 0.30
N PRO A 31 9.77 -18.72 -0.27
CA PRO A 31 9.42 -20.06 0.10
C PRO A 31 9.72 -20.32 1.57
N SER A 32 8.78 -20.96 2.23
CA SER A 32 8.92 -21.41 3.60
C SER A 32 10.17 -22.27 3.76
N ALA A 33 10.81 -22.13 4.93
CA ALA A 33 11.96 -22.94 5.31
C ALA A 33 11.55 -24.36 5.77
N ASP A 34 10.26 -24.68 5.70
CA ASP A 34 9.69 -25.96 6.07
C ASP A 34 9.72 -26.90 4.85
N PRO A 35 10.50 -27.99 4.88
CA PRO A 35 10.61 -28.91 3.74
C PRO A 35 9.34 -29.71 3.45
N ASP A 36 8.35 -29.73 4.35
CA ASP A 36 7.03 -30.32 4.11
C ASP A 36 6.00 -29.29 3.62
N ASP A 37 6.41 -28.02 3.49
CA ASP A 37 5.52 -26.95 3.07
C ASP A 37 5.48 -26.84 1.53
N THR A 38 4.37 -27.32 0.96
CA THR A 38 4.11 -27.27 -0.48
C THR A 38 3.83 -25.87 -1.00
N ASP A 39 3.76 -24.86 -0.13
CA ASP A 39 3.55 -23.43 -0.46
C ASP A 39 4.77 -22.82 -1.21
N TYR A 40 5.86 -23.57 -1.45
CA TYR A 40 6.99 -23.15 -2.30
C TYR A 40 6.56 -22.77 -3.73
N PHE A 41 5.51 -23.41 -4.26
CA PHE A 41 5.01 -23.19 -5.62
C PHE A 41 3.70 -22.41 -5.69
N ASP A 42 3.00 -22.24 -4.57
CA ASP A 42 1.80 -21.41 -4.53
C ASP A 42 2.26 -19.96 -4.36
N ALA A 43 2.09 -19.16 -5.40
CA ALA A 43 1.99 -17.72 -5.25
C ALA A 43 0.49 -17.43 -5.07
N PRO A 44 -0.10 -17.68 -3.88
CA PRO A 44 -1.54 -17.74 -3.73
C PRO A 44 -2.20 -16.42 -4.13
N MET A 45 -1.50 -15.29 -3.99
CA MET A 45 -1.96 -14.00 -4.47
C MET A 45 -2.03 -13.93 -5.99
N ASP A 46 -0.96 -14.33 -6.69
CA ASP A 46 -0.87 -14.23 -8.14
C ASP A 46 -1.90 -15.16 -8.79
N ASP A 47 -1.97 -16.41 -8.34
CA ASP A 47 -2.96 -17.37 -8.83
C ASP A 47 -4.38 -16.95 -8.50
N TYR A 48 -4.63 -16.39 -7.31
CA TYR A 48 -5.94 -15.85 -6.97
C TYR A 48 -6.34 -14.71 -7.91
N ILE A 49 -5.44 -13.75 -8.15
CA ILE A 49 -5.70 -12.61 -9.03
C ILE A 49 -5.95 -13.11 -10.46
N ILE A 50 -5.14 -14.04 -10.97
CA ILE A 50 -5.30 -14.62 -12.31
C ILE A 50 -6.67 -15.29 -12.46
N ASN A 51 -7.07 -16.07 -11.45
CA ASN A 51 -8.32 -16.84 -11.51
C ASN A 51 -9.58 -16.01 -11.23
N ASN A 52 -9.48 -14.92 -10.47
CA ASN A 52 -10.65 -14.17 -9.98
C ASN A 52 -10.78 -12.73 -10.50
N THR A 53 -9.77 -12.18 -11.17
CA THR A 53 -9.80 -10.78 -11.67
C THR A 53 -11.10 -10.47 -12.43
N GLN A 54 -11.47 -11.31 -13.39
CA GLN A 54 -12.62 -11.01 -14.25
C GLN A 54 -13.95 -11.06 -13.50
N SER A 55 -14.08 -11.94 -12.50
CA SER A 55 -15.32 -12.06 -11.72
C SER A 55 -15.45 -10.97 -10.67
N GLU A 56 -14.33 -10.57 -10.04
CA GLU A 56 -14.32 -9.60 -8.94
C GLU A 56 -14.32 -8.15 -9.41
N THR A 57 -13.58 -7.86 -10.50
CA THR A 57 -13.39 -6.48 -10.97
C THR A 57 -14.03 -6.19 -12.32
N GLY A 58 -14.39 -7.24 -13.07
CA GLY A 58 -14.94 -7.11 -14.43
C GLY A 58 -13.93 -6.72 -15.50
N ALA A 59 -12.66 -6.51 -15.12
CA ALA A 59 -11.60 -6.10 -16.04
C ALA A 59 -10.93 -7.31 -16.71
N ASN A 60 -10.91 -7.35 -18.04
CA ASN A 60 -10.25 -8.42 -18.78
C ASN A 60 -8.71 -8.41 -18.65
N ASN A 61 -8.14 -7.33 -18.12
CA ASN A 61 -6.69 -7.17 -17.96
C ASN A 61 -6.31 -7.28 -16.47
N GLY A 62 -5.64 -8.38 -16.12
CA GLY A 62 -5.12 -8.64 -14.77
C GLY A 62 -4.17 -7.57 -14.24
N VAL A 63 -3.38 -6.92 -15.09
CA VAL A 63 -2.48 -5.84 -14.64
C VAL A 63 -3.28 -4.60 -14.24
N THR A 64 -4.31 -4.26 -15.02
CA THR A 64 -5.16 -3.10 -14.73
C THR A 64 -6.01 -3.32 -13.48
N SER A 65 -6.54 -4.54 -13.29
CA SER A 65 -7.28 -4.88 -12.06
C SER A 65 -6.40 -4.79 -10.82
N VAL A 66 -5.14 -5.20 -10.90
CA VAL A 66 -4.20 -5.04 -9.78
C VAL A 66 -4.00 -3.57 -9.43
N VAL A 67 -3.68 -2.74 -10.42
CA VAL A 67 -3.32 -1.33 -10.18
C VAL A 67 -4.53 -0.50 -9.72
N PHE A 68 -5.72 -0.73 -10.28
CA PHE A 68 -6.89 0.12 -9.98
C PHE A 68 -7.88 -0.47 -8.98
N ASP A 69 -8.03 -1.79 -8.90
CA ASP A 69 -9.01 -2.44 -8.03
C ASP A 69 -8.34 -3.05 -6.79
N TYR A 70 -7.50 -4.09 -6.94
CA TYR A 70 -6.88 -4.77 -5.80
C TYR A 70 -5.93 -3.86 -5.00
N ARG A 71 -5.16 -3.03 -5.69
CA ARG A 71 -4.15 -2.12 -5.10
C ARG A 71 -4.39 -0.66 -5.47
N GLY A 72 -5.65 -0.29 -5.68
CA GLY A 72 -6.04 1.08 -6.04
C GLY A 72 -5.58 2.15 -5.02
N PHE A 73 -5.42 1.79 -3.75
CA PHE A 73 -4.93 2.72 -2.73
C PHE A 73 -3.45 3.11 -2.95
N ASP A 74 -2.61 2.18 -3.42
CA ASP A 74 -1.22 2.47 -3.75
C ASP A 74 -1.14 3.45 -4.93
N THR A 75 -1.96 3.21 -5.97
CA THR A 75 -2.06 4.09 -7.15
C THR A 75 -2.68 5.46 -6.84
N LEU A 76 -3.63 5.54 -5.89
CA LEU A 76 -4.10 6.84 -5.37
C LEU A 76 -2.96 7.62 -4.70
N GLY A 77 -2.08 6.92 -3.98
CA GLY A 77 -0.83 7.46 -3.45
C GLY A 77 0.09 7.99 -4.54
N GLU A 78 0.36 7.19 -5.59
CA GLU A 78 1.16 7.61 -6.74
C GLU A 78 0.57 8.86 -7.43
N ALA A 79 -0.75 8.88 -7.67
CA ALA A 79 -1.44 10.04 -8.24
C ALA A 79 -1.31 11.29 -7.36
N THR A 80 -1.38 11.12 -6.03
CA THR A 80 -1.18 12.21 -5.06
C THR A 80 0.25 12.74 -5.11
N VAL A 81 1.25 11.87 -5.21
CA VAL A 81 2.66 12.25 -5.35
C VAL A 81 2.88 13.03 -6.66
N LEU A 82 2.36 12.55 -7.79
CA LEU A 82 2.48 13.25 -9.06
C LEU A 82 1.76 14.61 -9.05
N PHE A 83 0.55 14.67 -8.49
CA PHE A 83 -0.20 15.91 -8.35
C PHE A 83 0.57 16.94 -7.50
N THR A 84 1.09 16.51 -6.35
CA THR A 84 1.86 17.39 -5.46
C THR A 84 3.17 17.85 -6.09
N ALA A 85 3.84 16.98 -6.86
CA ALA A 85 5.03 17.36 -7.61
C ALA A 85 4.73 18.45 -8.66
N VAL A 86 3.70 18.27 -9.48
CA VAL A 86 3.29 19.26 -10.49
C VAL A 86 2.84 20.56 -9.82
N ALA A 87 2.03 20.48 -8.76
CA ALA A 87 1.61 21.64 -7.98
C ALA A 87 2.81 22.40 -7.39
N GLY A 88 3.81 21.68 -6.87
CA GLY A 88 5.06 22.24 -6.36
C GLY A 88 5.83 23.01 -7.43
N VAL A 89 5.99 22.44 -8.63
CA VAL A 89 6.63 23.13 -9.77
C VAL A 89 5.86 24.40 -10.13
N VAL A 90 4.54 24.34 -10.26
CA VAL A 90 3.72 25.52 -10.56
C VAL A 90 3.89 26.59 -9.49
N LEU A 91 3.89 26.23 -8.21
CA LEU A 91 4.06 27.18 -7.11
C LEU A 91 5.43 27.88 -7.13
N VAL A 92 6.50 27.13 -7.42
CA VAL A 92 7.87 27.67 -7.51
C VAL A 92 8.00 28.64 -8.68
N PHE A 93 7.43 28.31 -9.84
CA PHE A 93 7.56 29.13 -11.06
C PHE A 93 6.45 30.17 -11.24
N ARG A 94 5.45 30.24 -10.35
CA ARG A 94 4.37 31.22 -10.45
C ARG A 94 4.91 32.63 -10.24
N ARG A 95 4.66 33.52 -11.21
CA ARG A 95 4.90 34.95 -11.04
C ARG A 95 3.99 35.51 -9.95
N LEU A 96 4.59 35.92 -8.83
CA LEU A 96 3.91 36.77 -7.86
C LEU A 96 3.83 38.18 -8.45
N LYS A 97 2.65 38.60 -8.91
CA LYS A 97 2.41 40.03 -9.12
C LYS A 97 2.47 40.70 -7.75
N LYS A 98 3.33 41.72 -7.63
CA LYS A 98 3.32 42.66 -6.50
C LYS A 98 2.01 43.44 -6.50
#